data_AF-A0A811S0Y5-F1
#
_entry.id   AF-A0A811S0Y5-F1
#
_cell.length_a   1.000
_cell.length_b   1.000
_cell.length_c   1.000
_cell.angle_alpha   90.00
_cell.angle_beta   90.00
_cell.angle_gamma   90.00
#
_symmetry.space_group_name_H-M   'P 1'
#
loop_
_entity.id
_entity.type
_entity.pdbx_description
1 polymer ?
#
loop_
_entity_poly.entity_id
_entity_poly.type
_entity_poly.pdbx_seq_one_letter_code
_entity_poly.pdbx_strand_id
1 'polypeptide(L)'
;MRRGEEFEFDFRIEKEVQQLFRDWAEETVAEYFESREHCQYWHRLLASGDFLSLNRVRDQLPPALVDSYDKLQETIDKFFMPMGGHDMTEQEERLAEEEEEKQYEKRTVEELTELKMRANVPIDLVRKTVKLAGFTNSMGRPRPMKLLLCLDDADIIRWYASVGRRWLDFFCCCRNFKVVKTVVTYHLRFCCFLTLAEKHECTKRQAISHFTKDLKVANDDGMAEVHFPTEREIKMMGDKNLSDPKPVDGALTMILVRLAVDGTSYPCLAHFCAKTETVLYRIRLLQNRLNIDPLNEKKWVNGLGAIHESLNKKCLPLCSMHASDLFLGKITLQDIDCTQFVDVE
;
A
#
# COMPACT_ATOMS: atom_id res chain seq x y z
N MET A 1 -47.76 -30.77 71.28
CA MET A 1 -46.77 -31.08 70.23
C MET A 1 -47.39 -30.75 68.88
N ARG A 2 -46.95 -29.65 68.25
CA ARG A 2 -47.44 -29.22 66.93
C ARG A 2 -46.74 -30.05 65.85
N ARG A 3 -47.52 -30.61 64.92
CA ARG A 3 -47.03 -31.38 63.77
C ARG A 3 -46.28 -30.43 62.82
N GLY A 4 -45.15 -30.90 62.28
CA GLY A 4 -44.30 -30.15 61.36
C GLY A 4 -45.05 -29.78 60.09
N GLU A 5 -44.86 -28.53 59.67
CA GLU A 5 -45.36 -27.99 58.41
C GLU A 5 -44.57 -28.62 57.25
N GLU A 6 -45.27 -29.32 56.36
CA GLU A 6 -44.77 -29.63 55.03
C GLU A 6 -44.65 -28.31 54.26
N PHE A 7 -43.42 -27.89 53.99
CA PHE A 7 -43.16 -26.78 53.09
C PHE A 7 -43.37 -27.27 51.64
N GLU A 8 -44.56 -27.03 51.09
CA GLU A 8 -44.76 -27.01 49.64
C GLU A 8 -43.98 -25.82 49.07
N PHE A 9 -42.87 -26.11 48.39
CA PHE A 9 -42.24 -25.10 47.56
C PHE A 9 -43.03 -24.96 46.26
N ASP A 10 -43.91 -23.96 46.20
CA ASP A 10 -44.56 -23.52 44.98
C ASP A 10 -43.55 -22.73 44.13
N PHE A 11 -42.57 -23.43 43.56
CA PHE A 11 -41.54 -22.82 42.73
C PHE A 11 -42.13 -22.38 41.38
N ARG A 12 -42.34 -21.08 41.24
CA ARG A 12 -42.53 -20.39 39.93
C ARG A 12 -41.35 -20.58 38.97
N ILE A 13 -40.25 -21.17 39.42
CA ILE A 13 -39.04 -21.45 38.65
C ILE A 13 -39.37 -22.21 37.38
N GLU A 14 -40.24 -23.21 37.40
CA GLU A 14 -40.55 -23.97 36.18
C GLU A 14 -41.20 -23.08 35.11
N LYS A 15 -42.12 -22.20 35.52
CA LYS A 15 -42.75 -21.23 34.61
C LYS A 15 -41.78 -20.16 34.15
N GLU A 16 -40.92 -19.67 35.03
CA GLU A 16 -39.90 -18.65 34.71
C GLU A 16 -38.83 -19.22 33.77
N VAL A 17 -38.36 -20.44 34.00
CA VAL A 17 -37.42 -21.15 33.13
C VAL A 17 -38.08 -21.41 31.77
N GLN A 18 -39.32 -21.90 31.73
CA GLN A 18 -40.06 -22.06 30.47
C GLN A 18 -40.25 -20.74 29.72
N GLN A 19 -40.42 -19.63 30.43
CA GLN A 19 -40.54 -18.31 29.82
C GLN A 19 -39.20 -17.85 29.24
N LEU A 20 -38.10 -17.98 30.00
CA LEU A 20 -36.75 -17.67 29.53
C LEU A 20 -36.36 -18.49 28.29
N PHE A 21 -36.67 -19.78 28.27
CA PHE A 21 -36.41 -20.63 27.10
C PHE A 21 -37.28 -20.25 25.90
N ARG A 22 -38.53 -19.83 26.11
CA ARG A 22 -39.39 -19.33 25.04
C ARG A 22 -38.88 -18.03 24.47
N ASP A 23 -38.58 -17.06 25.33
CA ASP A 23 -38.10 -15.74 24.91
C ASP A 23 -36.76 -15.88 24.17
N TRP A 24 -35.84 -16.72 24.66
CA TRP A 24 -34.58 -17.02 23.98
C TRP A 24 -34.79 -17.74 22.64
N ALA A 25 -35.73 -18.69 22.57
CA ALA A 25 -36.05 -19.37 21.31
C ALA A 25 -36.68 -18.42 20.29
N GLU A 26 -37.57 -17.53 20.71
CA GLU A 26 -38.18 -16.52 19.86
C GLU A 26 -37.14 -15.50 19.37
N GLU A 27 -36.22 -15.06 20.23
CA GLU A 27 -35.11 -14.17 19.87
C GLU A 27 -34.14 -14.86 18.89
N THR A 28 -33.77 -16.12 19.15
CA THR A 28 -32.89 -16.90 18.28
C THR A 28 -33.53 -17.16 16.91
N VAL A 29 -34.84 -17.45 16.88
CA VAL A 29 -35.60 -17.61 15.63
C VAL A 29 -35.71 -16.28 14.88
N ALA A 30 -35.94 -15.18 15.59
CA ALA A 30 -35.96 -13.85 14.99
C ALA A 30 -34.59 -13.51 14.38
N GLU A 31 -33.50 -13.66 15.12
CA GLU A 31 -32.11 -13.45 14.67
C GLU A 31 -31.75 -14.36 13.49
N TYR A 32 -32.23 -15.61 13.50
CA TYR A 32 -32.05 -16.52 12.38
C TYR A 32 -32.71 -15.99 11.10
N PHE A 33 -33.92 -15.44 11.18
CA PHE A 33 -34.65 -14.90 10.03
C PHE A 33 -34.37 -13.41 9.73
N GLU A 34 -33.50 -12.73 10.50
CA GLU A 34 -33.15 -11.32 10.28
C GLU A 34 -32.45 -11.10 8.93
N SER A 35 -31.56 -12.01 8.51
CA SER A 35 -30.87 -11.92 7.23
C SER A 35 -30.50 -13.28 6.65
N ARG A 36 -30.37 -13.32 5.32
CA ARG A 36 -29.97 -14.53 4.58
C ARG A 36 -28.53 -14.96 4.92
N GLU A 37 -27.68 -14.03 5.32
CA GLU A 37 -26.31 -14.27 5.77
C GLU A 37 -26.29 -14.94 7.16
N HIS A 38 -27.14 -14.49 8.08
CA HIS A 38 -27.29 -15.12 9.41
C HIS A 38 -27.82 -16.55 9.31
N CYS A 39 -28.79 -16.83 8.43
CA CYS A 39 -29.24 -18.19 8.15
C CYS A 39 -28.06 -19.10 7.74
N GLN A 40 -27.20 -18.62 6.85
CA GLN A 40 -26.05 -19.39 6.38
C GLN A 40 -24.98 -19.58 7.45
N TYR A 41 -24.74 -18.57 8.28
CA TYR A 41 -23.82 -18.65 9.42
C TYR A 41 -24.26 -19.74 10.41
N TRP A 42 -25.53 -19.72 10.82
CA TRP A 42 -26.10 -20.73 11.72
C TRP A 42 -26.09 -22.13 11.10
N HIS A 43 -26.41 -22.24 9.81
CA HIS A 43 -26.29 -23.52 9.09
C HIS A 43 -24.85 -24.05 9.10
N ARG A 44 -23.85 -23.20 8.82
CA ARG A 44 -22.44 -23.61 8.87
C ARG A 44 -22.03 -24.03 10.27
N LEU A 45 -22.47 -23.31 11.31
CA LEU A 45 -22.15 -23.64 12.70
C LEU A 45 -22.74 -25.00 13.11
N LEU A 46 -23.99 -25.26 12.73
CA LEU A 46 -24.71 -26.51 13.04
C LEU A 46 -24.24 -27.69 12.20
N ALA A 47 -23.78 -27.46 10.96
CA ALA A 47 -23.21 -28.47 10.08
C ALA A 47 -21.71 -28.71 10.30
N SER A 48 -20.99 -27.75 10.90
CA SER A 48 -19.56 -27.87 11.18
C SER A 48 -19.32 -28.79 12.38
N GLY A 49 -18.58 -29.88 12.16
CA GLY A 49 -18.25 -30.85 13.20
C GLY A 49 -18.99 -32.18 13.11
N ASP A 50 -19.73 -32.42 12.02
CA ASP A 50 -20.39 -33.69 11.80
C ASP A 50 -19.38 -34.83 11.56
N PHE A 51 -19.12 -35.63 12.60
CA PHE A 51 -18.24 -36.80 12.53
C PHE A 51 -18.78 -37.89 11.60
N LEU A 52 -20.08 -37.87 11.28
CA LEU A 52 -20.72 -38.79 10.33
C LEU A 52 -20.51 -38.36 8.88
N SER A 53 -19.97 -37.17 8.62
CA SER A 53 -19.50 -36.79 7.26
C SER A 53 -18.26 -37.59 6.81
N LEU A 54 -17.56 -38.24 7.74
CA LEU A 54 -16.35 -39.02 7.47
C LEU A 54 -16.70 -40.48 7.15
N ASN A 55 -16.41 -40.92 5.92
CA ASN A 55 -16.67 -42.31 5.46
C ASN A 55 -16.10 -43.38 6.42
N ARG A 56 -14.93 -43.12 7.00
CA ARG A 56 -14.27 -44.05 7.94
C ARG A 56 -15.07 -44.33 9.22
N VAL A 57 -15.96 -43.41 9.61
CA VAL A 57 -16.82 -43.53 10.78
C VAL A 57 -18.17 -44.13 10.39
N ARG A 58 -18.70 -43.77 9.21
CA ARG A 58 -19.93 -44.33 8.64
C ARG A 58 -19.84 -45.85 8.46
N ASP A 59 -18.70 -46.34 7.97
CA ASP A 59 -18.45 -47.76 7.73
C ASP A 59 -18.44 -48.62 9.01
N GLN A 60 -18.29 -47.99 10.18
CA GLN A 60 -18.24 -48.67 11.49
C GLN A 60 -19.60 -48.66 12.23
N LEU A 61 -20.60 -47.96 11.70
CA LEU A 61 -21.90 -47.78 12.35
C LEU A 61 -22.99 -48.65 11.71
N PRO A 62 -24.03 -49.03 12.47
CA PRO A 62 -25.15 -49.79 11.92
C PRO A 62 -25.83 -49.02 10.77
N PRO A 63 -26.13 -49.68 9.63
CA PRO A 63 -26.72 -49.02 8.46
C PRO A 63 -28.01 -48.26 8.77
N ALA A 64 -28.87 -48.83 9.60
CA ALA A 64 -30.13 -48.19 10.02
C ALA A 64 -29.93 -46.86 10.75
N LEU A 65 -28.81 -46.69 11.46
CA LEU A 65 -28.49 -45.45 12.17
C LEU A 65 -27.98 -44.38 11.20
N VAL A 66 -27.14 -44.78 10.24
CA VAL A 66 -26.67 -43.91 9.16
C VAL A 66 -27.84 -43.44 8.29
N ASP A 67 -28.73 -44.36 7.89
CA ASP A 67 -29.92 -44.04 7.10
C ASP A 67 -30.87 -43.07 7.84
N SER A 68 -31.03 -43.25 9.15
CA SER A 68 -31.87 -42.37 9.97
C SER A 68 -31.29 -40.96 10.11
N TYR A 69 -29.96 -40.86 10.16
CA TYR A 69 -29.25 -39.59 10.20
C TYR A 69 -29.35 -38.85 8.86
N ASP A 70 -29.13 -39.55 7.75
CA ASP A 70 -29.25 -38.96 6.40
C ASP A 70 -30.65 -38.41 6.16
N LYS A 71 -31.68 -39.15 6.57
CA LYS A 71 -33.07 -38.69 6.48
C LYS A 71 -33.37 -37.47 7.36
N LEU A 72 -32.74 -37.38 8.52
CA LEU A 72 -32.84 -36.21 9.39
C LEU A 72 -32.18 -35.00 8.71
N GLN A 73 -30.99 -35.16 8.16
CA GLN A 73 -30.25 -34.11 7.47
C GLN A 73 -31.01 -33.60 6.25
N GLU A 74 -31.56 -34.49 5.42
CA GLU A 74 -32.43 -34.10 4.29
C GLU A 74 -33.64 -33.28 4.74
N THR A 75 -34.21 -33.62 5.90
CA THR A 75 -35.35 -32.87 6.45
C THR A 75 -34.90 -31.49 6.93
N ILE A 76 -33.77 -31.42 7.64
CA ILE A 76 -33.15 -30.16 8.10
C ILE A 76 -32.84 -29.26 6.89
N ASP A 77 -32.12 -29.77 5.89
CA ASP A 77 -31.73 -29.01 4.70
C ASP A 77 -32.96 -28.47 3.96
N LYS A 78 -34.04 -29.24 3.88
CA LYS A 78 -35.30 -28.81 3.26
C LYS A 78 -35.99 -27.65 3.98
N PHE A 79 -35.90 -27.59 5.31
CA PHE A 79 -36.55 -26.54 6.11
C PHE A 79 -35.65 -25.32 6.33
N PHE A 80 -34.33 -25.52 6.43
CA PHE A 80 -33.37 -24.44 6.67
C PHE A 80 -32.81 -23.84 5.36
N MET A 81 -32.97 -24.50 4.20
CA MET A 81 -32.65 -23.96 2.88
C MET A 81 -33.87 -23.95 1.93
N PRO A 82 -34.65 -22.85 1.86
CA PRO A 82 -35.51 -22.62 0.70
C PRO A 82 -34.59 -22.43 -0.52
N MET A 83 -34.82 -23.20 -1.60
CA MET A 83 -33.96 -23.25 -2.78
C MET A 83 -33.34 -21.89 -3.17
N GLY A 84 -32.01 -21.90 -3.26
CA GLY A 84 -31.16 -20.74 -3.26
C GLY A 84 -31.22 -19.85 -4.51
N GLY A 85 -31.09 -18.55 -4.27
CA GLY A 85 -30.24 -17.71 -5.12
C GLY A 85 -28.79 -17.87 -4.66
N HIS A 86 -28.03 -18.76 -5.28
CA HIS A 86 -26.56 -18.66 -5.24
C HIS A 86 -26.19 -17.30 -5.82
N ASP A 87 -25.74 -16.36 -5.00
CA ASP A 87 -25.02 -15.22 -5.56
C ASP A 87 -23.64 -15.74 -5.96
N MET A 88 -23.46 -15.87 -7.28
CA MET A 88 -22.23 -16.31 -7.96
C MET A 88 -20.98 -15.58 -7.42
N THR A 89 -21.15 -14.35 -6.94
CA THR A 89 -20.12 -13.48 -6.39
C THR A 89 -19.39 -14.06 -5.17
N GLU A 90 -20.09 -14.66 -4.21
CA GLU A 90 -19.44 -15.15 -2.98
C GLU A 90 -18.66 -16.45 -3.21
N GLN A 91 -19.14 -17.28 -4.13
CA GLN A 91 -18.46 -18.52 -4.50
C GLN A 91 -17.28 -18.25 -5.42
N GLU A 92 -17.38 -17.23 -6.29
CA GLU A 92 -16.24 -16.71 -7.06
C GLU A 92 -15.16 -16.11 -6.15
N GLU A 93 -15.52 -15.34 -5.11
CA GLU A 93 -14.56 -14.77 -4.16
C GLU A 93 -13.82 -15.87 -3.38
N ARG A 94 -14.53 -16.87 -2.85
CA ARG A 94 -13.91 -17.99 -2.13
C ARG A 94 -12.99 -18.83 -3.01
N LEU A 95 -13.37 -19.09 -4.26
CA LEU A 95 -12.54 -19.81 -5.22
C LEU A 95 -11.29 -19.00 -5.58
N ALA A 96 -11.39 -17.67 -5.68
CA ALA A 96 -10.26 -16.80 -5.93
C ALA A 96 -9.26 -16.79 -4.75
N GLU A 97 -9.75 -16.79 -3.51
CA GLU A 97 -8.91 -16.90 -2.31
C GLU A 97 -8.18 -18.24 -2.24
N GLU A 98 -8.88 -19.36 -2.46
CA GLU A 98 -8.28 -20.70 -2.48
C GLU A 98 -7.24 -20.87 -3.62
N GLU A 99 -7.48 -20.26 -4.79
CA GLU A 99 -6.50 -20.24 -5.89
C GLU A 99 -5.28 -19.38 -5.57
N GLU A 100 -5.46 -18.23 -4.90
CA GLU A 100 -4.37 -17.36 -4.46
C GLU A 100 -3.49 -18.07 -3.41
N GLU A 101 -4.10 -18.77 -2.45
CA GLU A 101 -3.40 -19.58 -1.45
C GLU A 101 -2.60 -20.72 -2.10
N LYS A 102 -3.20 -21.50 -3.01
CA LYS A 102 -2.50 -22.58 -3.73
C LYS A 102 -1.35 -22.05 -4.59
N GLN A 103 -1.52 -20.90 -5.24
CA GLN A 103 -0.43 -20.26 -5.99
C GLN A 103 0.65 -19.69 -5.08
N TYR A 104 0.32 -19.27 -3.87
CA TYR A 104 1.28 -18.84 -2.87
C TYR A 104 2.10 -20.02 -2.35
N GLU A 105 1.45 -21.14 -2.02
CA GLU A 105 2.13 -22.37 -1.59
C GLU A 105 3.10 -22.88 -2.66
N LYS A 106 2.63 -23.00 -3.91
CA LYS A 106 3.46 -23.48 -5.02
C LYS A 106 4.70 -22.60 -5.25
N ARG A 107 4.52 -21.27 -5.26
CA ARG A 107 5.64 -20.32 -5.39
C ARG A 107 6.58 -20.38 -4.20
N THR A 108 6.05 -20.55 -2.99
CA THR A 108 6.87 -20.65 -1.77
C THR A 108 7.73 -21.91 -1.80
N VAL A 109 7.18 -23.05 -2.22
CA VAL A 109 7.93 -24.31 -2.38
C VAL A 109 9.03 -24.14 -3.44
N GLU A 110 8.71 -23.58 -4.61
CA GLU A 110 9.68 -23.30 -5.67
C GLU A 110 10.82 -22.38 -5.18
N GLU A 111 10.50 -21.31 -4.44
CA GLU A 111 11.51 -20.40 -3.88
C GLU A 111 12.37 -21.03 -2.78
N LEU A 112 11.79 -21.88 -1.93
CA LEU A 112 12.51 -22.62 -0.90
C LEU A 112 13.45 -23.66 -1.53
N THR A 113 13.05 -24.29 -2.64
CA THR A 113 13.92 -25.19 -3.41
C THR A 113 15.07 -24.46 -4.11
N GLU A 114 14.90 -23.19 -4.47
CA GLU A 114 15.97 -22.36 -5.04
C GLU A 114 16.90 -21.72 -3.98
N LEU A 115 16.59 -21.82 -2.68
CA LEU A 115 17.37 -21.23 -1.57
C LEU A 115 17.61 -19.70 -1.71
N LYS A 116 16.71 -18.96 -2.36
CA LYS A 116 16.83 -17.50 -2.48
C LYS A 116 16.19 -16.80 -1.28
N MET A 117 17.01 -16.15 -0.44
CA MET A 117 16.48 -15.25 0.60
C MET A 117 15.79 -14.05 -0.06
N ARG A 118 14.47 -13.95 0.07
CA ARG A 118 13.67 -12.81 -0.40
C ARG A 118 13.00 -12.12 0.78
N ALA A 119 13.21 -10.82 0.90
CA ALA A 119 12.55 -10.01 1.92
C ALA A 119 11.16 -9.57 1.46
N ASN A 120 10.25 -9.34 2.41
CA ASN A 120 8.99 -8.66 2.13
C ASN A 120 9.16 -7.14 2.32
N VAL A 121 8.54 -6.37 1.42
CA VAL A 121 8.37 -4.93 1.57
C VAL A 121 7.47 -4.68 2.79
N PRO A 122 7.88 -3.82 3.73
CA PRO A 122 7.02 -3.38 4.83
C PRO A 122 5.93 -2.44 4.30
N ILE A 123 4.78 -3.00 3.90
CA ILE A 123 3.67 -2.28 3.24
C ILE A 123 3.19 -1.09 4.07
N ASP A 124 3.13 -1.24 5.39
CA ASP A 124 2.68 -0.17 6.28
C ASP A 124 3.63 1.02 6.29
N LEU A 125 4.94 0.78 6.24
CA LEU A 125 5.95 1.85 6.16
C LEU A 125 5.87 2.56 4.81
N VAL A 126 5.67 1.80 3.72
CA VAL A 126 5.47 2.37 2.38
C VAL A 126 4.24 3.28 2.36
N ARG A 127 3.10 2.80 2.87
CA ARG A 127 1.85 3.60 2.95
C ARG A 127 2.01 4.85 3.82
N LYS A 128 2.66 4.72 4.98
CA LYS A 128 2.97 5.86 5.85
C LYS A 128 3.87 6.87 5.14
N THR A 129 4.85 6.42 4.37
CA THR A 129 5.77 7.28 3.62
C THR A 129 5.05 8.04 2.51
N VAL A 130 4.22 7.35 1.73
CA VAL A 130 3.38 7.97 0.67
C VAL A 130 2.47 9.05 1.26
N LYS A 131 1.89 8.77 2.44
CA LYS A 131 1.03 9.73 3.15
C LYS A 131 1.82 10.91 3.72
N LEU A 132 2.99 10.67 4.32
CA LEU A 132 3.87 11.69 4.86
C LEU A 132 4.38 12.63 3.76
N ALA A 133 4.78 12.07 2.61
CA ALA A 133 5.22 12.82 1.42
C ALA A 133 4.12 13.71 0.82
N GLY A 134 2.85 13.47 1.16
CA GLY A 134 1.72 14.23 0.63
C GLY A 134 1.24 13.75 -0.73
N PHE A 135 1.63 12.54 -1.16
CA PHE A 135 1.11 11.96 -2.41
C PHE A 135 -0.37 11.59 -2.31
N THR A 136 -0.84 11.17 -1.13
CA THR A 136 -2.23 10.73 -0.99
C THR A 136 -3.02 11.55 0.02
N ASN A 137 -4.34 11.60 -0.17
CA ASN A 137 -5.26 12.11 0.84
C ASN A 137 -5.47 11.13 1.99
N SER A 138 -6.29 11.51 2.97
CA SER A 138 -6.69 10.64 4.09
C SER A 138 -7.36 9.34 3.64
N MET A 139 -7.99 9.33 2.46
CA MET A 139 -8.65 8.18 1.83
C MET A 139 -7.74 7.39 0.87
N GLY A 140 -6.44 7.69 0.79
CA GLY A 140 -5.48 7.00 -0.10
C GLY A 140 -5.54 7.42 -1.58
N ARG A 141 -6.33 8.43 -1.97
CA ARG A 141 -6.39 8.94 -3.35
C ARG A 141 -5.22 9.87 -3.66
N PRO A 142 -4.63 9.81 -4.88
CA PRO A 142 -3.56 10.72 -5.30
C PRO A 142 -3.97 12.19 -5.19
N ARG A 143 -3.02 13.03 -4.76
CA ARG A 143 -3.16 14.49 -4.66
C ARG A 143 -1.96 15.20 -5.28
N PRO A 144 -2.15 16.45 -5.75
CA PRO A 144 -1.05 17.26 -6.21
C PRO A 144 -0.13 17.69 -5.06
N MET A 145 1.17 17.80 -5.34
CA MET A 145 2.18 18.17 -4.36
C MET A 145 2.53 19.64 -4.52
N LYS A 146 1.92 20.50 -3.69
CA LYS A 146 2.08 21.96 -3.77
C LYS A 146 3.53 22.46 -3.71
N LEU A 147 4.41 21.71 -3.06
CA LEU A 147 5.82 22.06 -2.92
C LEU A 147 6.58 22.03 -4.26
N LEU A 148 6.12 21.21 -5.22
CA LEU A 148 6.75 21.07 -6.54
C LEU A 148 6.24 22.10 -7.56
N LEU A 149 5.19 22.87 -7.25
CA LEU A 149 4.60 23.85 -8.18
C LEU A 149 5.59 24.95 -8.60
N CYS A 150 6.62 25.22 -7.77
CA CYS A 150 7.66 26.20 -8.05
C CYS A 150 8.76 25.70 -9.00
N LEU A 151 8.76 24.42 -9.37
CA LEU A 151 9.74 23.84 -10.29
C LEU A 151 9.26 23.92 -11.73
N ASP A 152 10.19 23.85 -12.69
CA ASP A 152 9.89 23.71 -14.11
C ASP A 152 9.18 22.38 -14.41
N ASP A 153 8.38 22.31 -15.47
CA ASP A 153 7.60 21.09 -15.79
C ASP A 153 8.49 19.86 -15.96
N ALA A 154 9.65 20.05 -16.60
CA ALA A 154 10.67 19.04 -16.76
C ALA A 154 11.22 18.57 -15.40
N ASP A 155 11.52 19.50 -14.48
CA ASP A 155 12.04 19.19 -13.15
C ASP A 155 11.01 18.45 -12.29
N ILE A 156 9.72 18.83 -12.38
CA ILE A 156 8.62 18.10 -11.71
C ILE A 156 8.60 16.65 -12.17
N ILE A 157 8.62 16.42 -13.48
CA ILE A 157 8.58 15.07 -14.06
C ILE A 157 9.84 14.29 -13.68
N ARG A 158 11.03 14.89 -13.78
CA ARG A 158 12.30 14.25 -13.40
C ARG A 158 12.30 13.84 -11.93
N TRP A 159 11.81 14.69 -11.03
CA TRP A 159 11.72 14.39 -9.59
C TRP A 159 10.79 13.20 -9.32
N TYR A 160 9.59 13.19 -9.89
CA TYR A 160 8.67 12.04 -9.71
C TYR A 160 9.22 10.75 -10.33
N ALA A 161 9.82 10.85 -11.51
CA ALA A 161 10.41 9.71 -12.21
C ALA A 161 11.59 9.11 -11.43
N SER A 162 12.42 9.95 -10.80
CA SER A 162 13.58 9.49 -10.04
C SER A 162 13.19 8.80 -8.74
N VAL A 163 12.23 9.36 -7.99
CA VAL A 163 11.66 8.71 -6.80
C VAL A 163 11.07 7.36 -7.18
N GLY A 164 10.29 7.30 -8.27
CA GLY A 164 9.70 6.06 -8.76
C GLY A 164 10.73 4.99 -9.15
N ARG A 165 11.76 5.36 -9.93
CA ARG A 165 12.84 4.43 -10.34
C ARG A 165 13.58 3.89 -9.12
N ARG A 166 13.97 4.77 -8.19
CA ARG A 166 14.66 4.38 -6.97
C ARG A 166 13.83 3.44 -6.09
N TRP A 167 12.51 3.66 -5.97
CA TRP A 167 11.62 2.71 -5.26
C TRP A 167 11.57 1.35 -5.94
N LEU A 168 11.46 1.34 -7.27
CA LEU A 168 11.43 0.10 -8.03
C LEU A 168 12.75 -0.67 -7.90
N ASP A 169 13.89 0.03 -7.94
CA ASP A 169 15.22 -0.58 -7.78
C ASP A 169 15.47 -1.05 -6.34
N PHE A 170 15.08 -0.27 -5.33
CA PHE A 170 15.28 -0.64 -3.92
C PHE A 170 14.50 -1.89 -3.53
N PHE A 171 13.24 -2.02 -3.99
CA PHE A 171 12.38 -3.15 -3.64
C PHE A 171 12.34 -4.27 -4.70
N CYS A 172 13.20 -4.22 -5.72
CA CYS A 172 13.13 -5.13 -6.88
C CYS A 172 13.28 -6.62 -6.55
N CYS A 173 13.91 -6.94 -5.42
CA CYS A 173 14.15 -8.31 -4.94
C CYS A 173 13.07 -8.83 -3.98
N CYS A 174 12.03 -8.02 -3.68
CA CYS A 174 11.03 -8.38 -2.68
C CYS A 174 9.89 -9.22 -3.25
N ARG A 175 9.31 -10.14 -2.44
CA ARG A 175 8.21 -11.03 -2.90
C ARG A 175 6.93 -10.26 -3.26
N ASN A 176 6.52 -9.35 -2.38
CA ASN A 176 5.33 -8.51 -2.55
C ASN A 176 5.60 -7.22 -3.37
N PHE A 177 6.56 -7.26 -4.30
CA PHE A 177 6.95 -6.12 -5.14
C PHE A 177 5.80 -5.51 -5.96
N LYS A 178 4.74 -6.29 -6.23
CA LYS A 178 3.49 -5.82 -6.86
C LYS A 178 2.92 -4.57 -6.18
N VAL A 179 3.02 -4.47 -4.85
CA VAL A 179 2.55 -3.29 -4.10
C VAL A 179 3.33 -2.04 -4.49
N VAL A 180 4.65 -2.14 -4.60
CA VAL A 180 5.53 -1.02 -5.01
C VAL A 180 5.26 -0.62 -6.45
N LYS A 181 5.06 -1.59 -7.36
CA LYS A 181 4.63 -1.33 -8.74
C LYS A 181 3.34 -0.51 -8.78
N THR A 182 2.36 -0.85 -7.96
CA THR A 182 1.11 -0.09 -7.84
C THR A 182 1.35 1.32 -7.33
N VAL A 183 2.20 1.50 -6.31
CA VAL A 183 2.51 2.83 -5.80
C VAL A 183 3.13 3.72 -6.86
N VAL A 184 4.10 3.21 -7.62
CA VAL A 184 4.76 4.00 -8.67
C VAL A 184 3.82 4.25 -9.85
N THR A 185 3.08 3.23 -10.31
CA THR A 185 2.20 3.33 -11.49
C THR A 185 0.95 4.15 -11.23
N TYR A 186 0.37 4.02 -10.04
CA TYR A 186 -0.86 4.71 -9.67
C TYR A 186 -0.55 5.97 -8.86
N HIS A 187 -0.07 5.85 -7.62
CA HIS A 187 0.06 7.01 -6.75
C HIS A 187 1.02 8.07 -7.32
N LEU A 188 2.29 7.73 -7.58
CA LEU A 188 3.27 8.72 -8.04
C LEU A 188 2.90 9.29 -9.42
N ARG A 189 2.50 8.43 -10.37
CA ARG A 189 2.16 8.90 -11.73
C ARG A 189 0.94 9.84 -11.73
N PHE A 190 -0.13 9.48 -11.03
CA PHE A 190 -1.32 10.34 -10.96
C PHE A 190 -1.04 11.61 -10.13
N CYS A 191 -0.22 11.54 -9.08
CA CYS A 191 0.26 12.72 -8.36
C CYS A 191 1.02 13.68 -9.28
N CYS A 192 1.90 13.16 -10.14
CA CYS A 192 2.61 13.97 -11.12
C CYS A 192 1.65 14.69 -12.06
N PHE A 193 0.69 13.97 -12.66
CA PHE A 193 -0.33 14.60 -13.52
C PHE A 193 -1.17 15.64 -12.80
N LEU A 194 -1.58 15.37 -11.56
CA LEU A 194 -2.35 16.32 -10.76
C LEU A 194 -1.53 17.55 -10.39
N THR A 195 -0.24 17.39 -10.09
CA THR A 195 0.68 18.50 -9.78
C THR A 195 0.85 19.39 -11.00
N LEU A 196 1.08 18.81 -12.18
CA LEU A 196 1.15 19.56 -13.44
C LEU A 196 -0.19 20.22 -13.79
N ALA A 197 -1.30 19.55 -13.53
CA ALA A 197 -2.63 20.10 -13.74
C ALA A 197 -2.90 21.31 -12.82
N GLU A 198 -2.54 21.22 -11.54
CA GLU A 198 -2.68 22.36 -10.59
C GLU A 198 -1.74 23.51 -10.98
N LYS A 199 -0.51 23.23 -11.39
CA LYS A 199 0.46 24.26 -11.83
C LYS A 199 -0.06 25.08 -13.01
N HIS A 200 -0.68 24.43 -13.98
CA HIS A 200 -1.19 25.05 -15.20
C HIS A 200 -2.69 25.38 -15.16
N GLU A 201 -3.30 25.31 -13.97
CA GLU A 201 -4.74 25.53 -13.75
C GLU A 201 -5.64 24.77 -14.73
N CYS A 202 -5.22 23.57 -15.15
CA CYS A 202 -5.90 22.77 -16.15
C CYS A 202 -6.49 21.49 -15.56
N THR A 203 -7.33 20.81 -16.35
CA THR A 203 -7.90 19.53 -15.93
C THR A 203 -6.89 18.41 -16.08
N LYS A 204 -7.03 17.35 -15.26
CA LYS A 204 -6.24 16.12 -15.40
C LYS A 204 -6.24 15.56 -16.84
N ARG A 205 -7.37 15.64 -17.55
CA ARG A 205 -7.48 15.15 -18.93
C ARG A 205 -6.61 15.98 -19.89
N GLN A 206 -6.61 17.31 -19.73
CA GLN A 206 -5.75 18.19 -20.52
C GLN A 206 -4.27 17.95 -20.22
N ALA A 207 -3.90 17.81 -18.95
CA ALA A 207 -2.52 17.48 -18.56
C ALA A 207 -2.04 16.15 -19.17
N ILE A 208 -2.86 15.09 -19.13
CA ILE A 208 -2.55 13.80 -19.77
C ILE A 208 -2.41 13.94 -21.29
N SER A 209 -3.25 14.76 -21.92
CA SER A 209 -3.18 15.01 -23.36
C SER A 209 -1.90 15.74 -23.74
N HIS A 210 -1.47 16.72 -22.94
CA HIS A 210 -0.29 17.54 -23.22
C HIS A 210 1.02 16.77 -22.95
N PHE A 211 1.17 16.18 -21.76
CA PHE A 211 2.40 15.52 -21.34
C PHE A 211 2.49 14.05 -21.76
N THR A 212 1.44 13.53 -22.42
CA THR A 212 1.25 12.12 -22.78
C THR A 212 1.22 11.17 -21.57
N LYS A 213 0.83 9.90 -21.78
CA LYS A 213 0.77 8.90 -20.70
C LYS A 213 2.13 8.59 -20.07
N ASP A 214 3.19 8.76 -20.85
CA ASP A 214 4.55 8.36 -20.47
C ASP A 214 5.33 9.44 -19.72
N LEU A 215 4.78 10.67 -19.61
CA LEU A 215 5.44 11.81 -18.97
C LEU A 215 6.88 11.94 -19.47
N LYS A 216 7.03 12.18 -20.77
CA LYS A 216 8.35 12.29 -21.43
C LYS A 216 8.87 13.71 -21.32
N VAL A 217 10.12 13.85 -20.88
CA VAL A 217 10.87 15.11 -20.95
C VAL A 217 11.81 15.02 -22.15
N ALA A 218 11.64 15.91 -23.13
CA ALA A 218 12.58 16.05 -24.23
C ALA A 218 13.68 17.04 -23.84
N ASN A 219 14.92 16.73 -24.22
CA ASN A 219 16.02 17.69 -24.22
C ASN A 219 15.82 18.74 -25.33
N ASP A 220 16.63 19.79 -25.28
CA ASP A 220 16.71 20.82 -26.32
C ASP A 220 16.98 20.24 -27.72
N ASP A 221 17.61 19.06 -27.81
CA ASP A 221 17.85 18.29 -29.04
C ASP A 221 16.64 17.45 -29.52
N GLY A 222 15.49 17.52 -28.84
CA GLY A 222 14.28 16.74 -29.15
C GLY A 222 14.34 15.25 -28.76
N MET A 223 15.47 14.78 -28.22
CA MET A 223 15.64 13.42 -27.70
C MET A 223 15.08 13.33 -26.28
N ALA A 224 14.35 12.25 -25.96
CA ALA A 224 13.81 12.03 -24.62
C ALA A 224 14.94 11.80 -23.60
N GLU A 225 15.17 12.76 -22.71
CA GLU A 225 16.20 12.71 -21.67
C GLU A 225 15.81 11.75 -20.55
N VAL A 226 14.57 11.88 -20.10
CA VAL A 226 14.00 11.12 -19.00
C VAL A 226 12.53 10.90 -19.28
N HIS A 227 12.08 9.65 -19.17
CA HIS A 227 10.66 9.32 -19.12
C HIS A 227 10.35 8.70 -17.76
N PHE A 228 9.14 8.94 -17.28
CA PHE A 228 8.62 8.18 -16.13
C PHE A 228 8.58 6.69 -16.52
N PRO A 229 8.92 5.75 -15.61
CA PRO A 229 8.92 4.32 -15.93
C PRO A 229 7.64 3.89 -16.63
N THR A 230 7.76 3.22 -17.79
CA THR A 230 6.58 2.81 -18.56
C THR A 230 5.88 1.65 -17.88
N GLU A 231 4.57 1.48 -18.10
CA GLU A 231 3.85 0.33 -17.53
C GLU A 231 4.47 -1.01 -17.96
N ARG A 232 5.03 -1.08 -19.17
CA ARG A 232 5.73 -2.27 -19.68
C ARG A 232 7.01 -2.54 -18.90
N GLU A 233 7.85 -1.53 -18.69
CA GLU A 233 9.06 -1.67 -17.86
C GLU A 233 8.73 -2.10 -16.44
N ILE A 234 7.75 -1.44 -15.79
CA ILE A 234 7.35 -1.77 -14.43
C ILE A 234 6.83 -3.21 -14.34
N LYS A 235 6.06 -3.66 -15.34
CA LYS A 235 5.58 -5.05 -15.42
C LYS A 235 6.75 -6.03 -15.51
N MET A 236 7.76 -5.73 -16.33
CA MET A 236 8.95 -6.55 -16.56
C MET A 236 9.95 -6.53 -15.39
N MET A 237 9.88 -5.54 -14.49
CA MET A 237 10.75 -5.46 -13.31
C MET A 237 10.35 -6.49 -12.23
N GLY A 238 11.33 -7.02 -11.51
CA GLY A 238 11.13 -8.01 -10.43
C GLY A 238 12.20 -9.10 -10.52
N ASP A 239 12.29 -9.96 -9.51
CA ASP A 239 13.20 -11.12 -9.46
C ASP A 239 14.70 -10.80 -9.64
N LYS A 240 15.11 -9.54 -9.46
CA LYS A 240 16.53 -9.18 -9.40
C LYS A 240 17.15 -9.66 -8.08
N ASN A 241 18.44 -9.97 -8.10
CA ASN A 241 19.19 -10.28 -6.90
C ASN A 241 19.28 -9.06 -5.97
N LEU A 242 19.45 -9.32 -4.67
CA LEU A 242 19.81 -8.30 -3.69
C LEU A 242 21.03 -7.52 -4.21
N SER A 243 20.80 -6.26 -4.53
CA SER A 243 21.81 -5.30 -4.93
C SER A 243 21.88 -4.28 -3.81
N ASP A 244 23.06 -3.77 -3.44
CA ASP A 244 23.17 -2.68 -2.47
C ASP A 244 22.29 -1.51 -2.93
N PRO A 245 21.14 -1.29 -2.29
CA PRO A 245 20.17 -0.39 -2.87
C PRO A 245 20.55 1.02 -2.44
N LYS A 246 20.68 1.94 -3.39
CA LYS A 246 20.85 3.36 -3.06
C LYS A 246 19.56 3.82 -2.35
N PRO A 247 19.61 4.21 -1.05
CA PRO A 247 18.41 4.51 -0.29
C PRO A 247 17.64 5.66 -0.95
N VAL A 248 16.32 5.52 -1.04
CA VAL A 248 15.47 6.49 -1.75
C VAL A 248 15.14 7.71 -0.90
N ASP A 249 15.34 7.58 0.41
CA ASP A 249 14.76 8.44 1.43
C ASP A 249 15.23 9.89 1.35
N GLY A 250 16.48 10.11 0.94
CA GLY A 250 17.03 11.45 0.73
C GLY A 250 16.39 12.21 -0.45
N ALA A 251 15.95 11.51 -1.51
CA ALA A 251 15.29 12.17 -2.65
C ALA A 251 13.83 12.52 -2.37
N LEU A 252 13.14 11.69 -1.58
CA LEU A 252 11.76 11.90 -1.19
C LEU A 252 11.58 13.14 -0.31
N THR A 253 12.59 13.42 0.51
CA THR A 253 12.58 14.50 1.51
C THR A 253 13.22 15.80 1.01
N MET A 254 13.81 15.80 -0.19
CA MET A 254 14.54 16.95 -0.74
C MET A 254 13.98 17.43 -2.08
N ILE A 255 13.88 18.74 -2.22
CA ILE A 255 13.54 19.43 -3.46
C ILE A 255 14.61 20.48 -3.77
N LEU A 256 15.01 20.55 -5.03
CA LEU A 256 15.99 21.52 -5.52
C LEU A 256 15.25 22.57 -6.35
N VAL A 257 15.19 23.80 -5.85
CA VAL A 257 14.52 24.90 -6.53
C VAL A 257 15.58 25.69 -7.30
N ARG A 258 15.48 25.71 -8.63
CA ARG A 258 16.33 26.54 -9.48
C ARG A 258 16.12 28.02 -9.17
N LEU A 259 17.20 28.77 -8.92
CA LEU A 259 17.16 30.20 -8.72
C LEU A 259 17.51 30.92 -10.03
N ALA A 260 16.72 31.93 -10.38
CA ALA A 260 17.04 32.87 -11.45
C ALA A 260 18.01 33.92 -10.91
N VAL A 261 19.30 33.59 -10.87
CA VAL A 261 20.37 34.52 -10.51
C VAL A 261 21.29 34.67 -11.72
N ASP A 262 21.32 35.87 -12.28
CA ASP A 262 22.24 36.21 -13.36
C ASP A 262 23.61 36.63 -12.80
N GLY A 263 24.69 36.16 -13.42
CA GLY A 263 26.00 36.82 -13.29
C GLY A 263 26.97 36.31 -12.22
N THR A 264 26.80 35.11 -11.66
CA THR A 264 27.82 34.51 -10.78
C THR A 264 28.23 33.10 -11.25
N SER A 265 29.44 32.98 -11.80
CA SER A 265 30.04 31.69 -12.18
C SER A 265 30.70 31.05 -10.96
N TYR A 266 29.91 30.36 -10.14
CA TYR A 266 30.46 29.50 -9.10
C TYR A 266 30.94 28.18 -9.73
N PRO A 267 32.04 27.58 -9.24
CA PRO A 267 32.39 26.22 -9.63
C PRO A 267 31.30 25.24 -9.18
N CYS A 268 31.13 24.16 -9.93
CA CYS A 268 30.20 23.11 -9.54
C CYS A 268 30.70 22.43 -8.25
N LEU A 269 29.83 22.32 -7.24
CA LEU A 269 30.19 21.71 -5.96
C LEU A 269 30.29 20.19 -5.99
N ALA A 270 29.93 19.54 -7.10
CA ALA A 270 30.10 18.09 -7.20
C ALA A 270 31.59 17.73 -7.14
N HIS A 271 31.93 16.71 -6.36
CA HIS A 271 33.30 16.25 -6.22
C HIS A 271 33.91 15.94 -7.60
N PHE A 272 35.15 16.39 -7.80
CA PHE A 272 35.89 16.22 -9.06
C PHE A 272 35.26 16.89 -10.30
N CYS A 273 34.35 17.85 -10.13
CA CYS A 273 33.83 18.65 -11.24
C CYS A 273 34.65 19.93 -11.44
N ALA A 274 35.12 20.16 -12.67
CA ALA A 274 35.82 21.39 -13.04
C ALA A 274 34.95 22.41 -13.80
N LYS A 275 33.64 22.15 -13.96
CA LYS A 275 32.75 23.04 -14.71
C LYS A 275 32.41 24.28 -13.89
N THR A 276 32.48 25.44 -14.54
CA THR A 276 32.14 26.76 -13.96
C THR A 276 30.80 27.31 -14.46
N GLU A 277 30.25 26.71 -15.52
CA GLU A 277 28.88 26.96 -15.96
C GLU A 277 27.93 26.21 -15.05
N THR A 278 27.41 26.94 -14.06
CA THR A 278 26.54 26.39 -13.03
C THR A 278 25.28 27.20 -12.86
N VAL A 279 24.27 26.54 -12.33
CA VAL A 279 23.00 27.12 -11.92
C VAL A 279 22.90 26.99 -10.40
N LEU A 280 22.44 28.04 -9.74
CA LEU A 280 22.17 28.01 -8.31
C LEU A 280 20.85 27.29 -8.03
N TYR A 281 20.91 26.25 -7.21
CA TYR A 281 19.74 25.55 -6.70
C TYR A 281 19.60 25.79 -5.20
N ARG A 282 18.40 26.07 -4.71
CA ARG A 282 18.08 26.18 -3.29
C ARG A 282 17.48 24.87 -2.79
N ILE A 283 18.09 24.27 -1.78
CA ILE A 283 17.56 23.06 -1.13
C ILE A 283 16.32 23.42 -0.32
N ARG A 284 15.24 22.67 -0.50
CA ARG A 284 14.05 22.71 0.35
C ARG A 284 13.80 21.32 0.88
N LEU A 285 13.73 21.20 2.21
CA LEU A 285 13.43 19.94 2.88
C LEU A 285 11.94 19.82 3.17
N LEU A 286 11.39 18.63 2.93
CA LEU A 286 9.99 18.32 3.17
C LEU A 286 9.67 18.40 4.67
N GLN A 287 10.54 17.85 5.54
CA GLN A 287 10.28 17.84 6.99
C GLN A 287 10.09 19.25 7.58
N ASN A 288 10.88 20.23 7.12
CA ASN A 288 10.74 21.63 7.58
C ASN A 288 9.49 22.29 7.02
N ARG A 289 9.04 21.90 5.81
CA ARG A 289 7.78 22.40 5.23
C ARG A 289 6.56 21.83 5.94
N LEU A 290 6.63 20.58 6.38
CA LEU A 290 5.57 19.92 7.14
C LEU A 290 5.62 20.25 8.64
N ASN A 291 6.69 20.91 9.10
CA ASN A 291 6.95 21.18 10.51
C ASN A 291 6.94 19.90 11.36
N ILE A 292 7.62 18.86 10.85
CA ILE A 292 7.74 17.55 11.49
C ILE A 292 9.20 17.34 11.86
N ASP A 293 9.45 17.03 13.13
CA ASP A 293 10.75 16.60 13.62
C ASP A 293 11.01 15.14 13.20
N PRO A 294 12.07 14.84 12.41
CA PRO A 294 12.44 13.48 12.06
C PRO A 294 12.78 12.57 13.25
N LEU A 295 13.18 13.15 14.39
CA LEU A 295 13.43 12.39 15.63
C LEU A 295 12.14 11.92 16.30
N ASN A 296 10.99 12.47 15.90
CA ASN A 296 9.70 12.09 16.45
C ASN A 296 9.14 10.86 15.71
N GLU A 297 9.47 9.67 16.19
CA GLU A 297 9.02 8.37 15.65
C GLU A 297 7.49 8.20 15.54
N LYS A 298 6.70 9.00 16.28
CA LYS A 298 5.24 8.97 16.15
C LYS A 298 4.75 9.67 14.88
N LYS A 299 5.50 10.65 14.39
CA LYS A 299 5.13 11.46 13.22
C LYS A 299 5.99 11.13 11.99
N TRP A 300 7.25 10.81 12.20
CA TRP A 300 8.19 10.38 11.16
C TRP A 300 8.05 8.89 10.88
N VAL A 301 8.36 8.48 9.66
CA VAL A 301 8.32 7.05 9.31
C VAL A 301 9.62 6.39 9.75
N ASN A 302 9.53 5.39 10.61
CA ASN A 302 10.70 4.64 11.06
C ASN A 302 11.44 4.02 9.86
N GLY A 303 12.76 4.23 9.82
CA GLY A 303 13.63 3.78 8.73
C GLY A 303 13.72 4.74 7.54
N LEU A 304 12.90 5.81 7.48
CA LEU A 304 13.04 6.84 6.45
C LEU A 304 14.21 7.77 6.79
N GLY A 305 15.26 7.76 5.96
CA GLY A 305 16.37 8.69 6.06
C GLY A 305 15.94 10.16 6.07
N ALA A 306 16.55 10.95 6.95
CA ALA A 306 16.32 12.39 7.08
C ALA A 306 17.59 13.17 6.78
N ILE A 307 17.43 14.25 6.01
CA ILE A 307 18.52 15.20 5.74
C ILE A 307 18.62 16.19 6.90
N HIS A 308 19.84 16.51 7.31
CA HIS A 308 20.09 17.45 8.40
C HIS A 308 19.48 18.83 8.09
N GLU A 309 18.79 19.43 9.07
CA GLU A 309 18.06 20.70 8.90
C GLU A 309 18.96 21.86 8.46
N SER A 310 20.26 21.83 8.78
CA SER A 310 21.22 22.85 8.35
C SER A 310 21.32 23.01 6.83
N LEU A 311 20.92 22.01 6.06
CA LEU A 311 20.91 22.07 4.59
C LEU A 311 19.67 22.76 4.04
N ASN A 312 18.61 22.95 4.84
CA ASN A 312 17.41 23.61 4.37
C ASN A 312 17.69 25.08 4.02
N LYS A 313 17.22 25.53 2.86
CA LYS A 313 17.42 26.86 2.27
C LYS A 313 18.85 27.18 1.84
N LYS A 314 19.83 26.28 2.05
CA LYS A 314 21.18 26.45 1.50
C LYS A 314 21.16 26.39 -0.02
N CYS A 315 22.03 27.17 -0.66
CA CYS A 315 22.14 27.21 -2.11
C CYS A 315 23.39 26.47 -2.58
N LEU A 316 23.23 25.65 -3.61
CA LEU A 316 24.29 24.86 -4.23
C LEU A 316 24.42 25.20 -5.71
N PRO A 317 25.60 25.64 -6.18
CA PRO A 317 25.88 25.74 -7.60
C PRO A 317 26.20 24.36 -8.19
N LEU A 318 25.39 23.94 -9.15
CA LEU A 318 25.59 22.70 -9.90
C LEU A 318 25.57 22.96 -11.41
N CYS A 319 26.41 22.24 -12.15
CA CYS A 319 26.28 22.19 -13.60
C CYS A 319 25.06 21.34 -14.00
N SER A 320 24.58 21.50 -15.24
CA SER A 320 23.40 20.78 -15.76
C SER A 320 23.50 19.26 -15.57
N MET A 321 24.67 18.67 -15.83
CA MET A 321 24.87 17.22 -15.67
C MET A 321 24.72 16.76 -14.21
N HIS A 322 25.39 17.42 -13.27
CA HIS A 322 25.33 17.02 -11.86
C HIS A 322 23.99 17.37 -11.20
N ALA A 323 23.31 18.42 -11.66
CA ALA A 323 21.92 18.67 -11.29
C ALA A 323 21.02 17.51 -11.74
N SER A 324 21.11 17.11 -13.02
CA SER A 324 20.36 15.95 -13.54
C SER A 324 20.73 14.65 -12.82
N ASP A 325 22.01 14.39 -12.55
CA ASP A 325 22.45 13.19 -11.85
C ASP A 325 22.01 13.17 -10.39
N LEU A 326 21.91 14.33 -9.73
CA LEU A 326 21.36 14.45 -8.37
C LEU A 326 19.84 14.22 -8.38
N PHE A 327 19.12 14.79 -9.36
CA PHE A 327 17.69 14.53 -9.53
C PHE A 327 17.41 13.05 -9.80
N LEU A 328 18.12 12.44 -10.75
CA LEU A 328 18.03 11.02 -11.08
C LEU A 328 18.57 10.13 -9.96
N GLY A 329 19.32 10.72 -9.04
CA GLY A 329 19.83 10.03 -7.89
C GLY A 329 20.98 9.06 -8.18
N LYS A 330 21.73 9.33 -9.25
CA LYS A 330 23.00 8.68 -9.54
C LYS A 330 24.07 9.11 -8.54
N ILE A 331 24.03 10.39 -8.15
CA ILE A 331 24.84 10.96 -7.06
C ILE A 331 23.94 11.33 -5.87
N THR A 332 24.57 11.58 -4.73
CA THR A 332 23.96 11.96 -3.46
C THR A 332 24.58 13.26 -2.93
N LEU A 333 24.05 13.80 -1.83
CA LEU A 333 24.68 14.95 -1.15
C LEU A 333 26.08 14.64 -0.62
N GLN A 334 26.45 13.37 -0.45
CA GLN A 334 27.82 12.98 -0.05
C GLN A 334 28.83 13.17 -1.19
N ASP A 335 28.35 13.22 -2.43
CA ASP A 335 29.16 13.46 -3.62
C ASP A 335 29.31 14.96 -3.93
N ILE A 336 28.85 15.82 -3.02
CA ILE A 336 28.82 17.28 -3.14
C ILE A 336 29.56 17.89 -1.96
N ASP A 337 30.44 18.85 -2.25
CA ASP A 337 31.15 19.61 -1.23
C ASP A 337 30.17 20.53 -0.48
N CYS A 338 29.65 20.00 0.62
CA CYS A 338 28.70 20.68 1.50
C CYS A 338 29.33 21.81 2.33
N THR A 339 30.65 22.05 2.24
CA THR A 339 31.32 23.12 2.99
C THR A 339 31.25 24.47 2.29
N GLN A 340 30.98 24.48 0.98
CA GLN A 340 31.00 25.68 0.13
C GLN A 340 29.59 26.16 -0.28
N PHE A 341 28.56 25.87 0.53
CA PHE A 341 27.22 26.37 0.23
C PHE A 341 27.17 27.90 0.26
N VAL A 342 26.40 28.45 -0.67
CA VAL A 342 26.18 29.89 -0.76
C VAL A 342 24.93 30.24 0.05
N ASP A 343 25.06 31.24 0.92
CA ASP A 343 23.91 31.85 1.59
C ASP A 343 23.39 32.98 0.70
N VAL A 344 22.26 32.73 0.04
CA VAL A 344 21.51 33.72 -0.72
C VAL A 344 20.22 33.97 0.06
N GLU A 345 19.96 35.23 0.45
CA GLU A 345 18.79 35.62 1.25
C GLU A 345 17.44 35.28 0.60
#